data_AF-A0A9P7G362-F1
#
_entry.id   AF-A0A9P7G362-F1
#
_cell.length_a   1.000
_cell.length_b   1.000
_cell.length_c   1.000
_cell.angle_alpha   90.00
_cell.angle_beta   90.00
_cell.angle_gamma   90.00
#
_symmetry.space_group_name_H-M   'P 1'
#
loop_
_entity.id
_entity.type
_entity.pdbx_description
1 polymer ?
#
loop_
_entity_poly.entity_id
_entity_poly.type
_entity_poly.pdbx_seq_one_letter_code
_entity_poly.pdbx_strand_id
1 'polypeptide(L)'
;MSSSPYERLPNDGGGQNPPVTRTDSQLERPLTYYGEGTFDPPSSEDEDDDNEKGSLLDKRAGPSTPGLAELGDGFASGSGPRGDSSDLNQKRSSSLRFFAIVLAVLLLFSAGVGILAARSYQGVAPSGPGVKKLTMDHIFNGTFNGDRKSVNWVPEAGDGVFSVFDSADLKLVDLKTNTTRVLVSANDIKDEYGQPLAFFAWDLSPDMKYILLKTGYRKQWRWSTFGNYYVHNIDEKSTHPIIPPTDPSRTAYATWAPTGQSIAYVTDNDLYVLTTPTASPIRVTTSGNASLFHGVPDWVYEEEIFSSDFALWWSPDAKKVAFLVFDETAVDEYNFPIYNPTEDNSAVIPYTSDVVMKYPKPGYNNPLVSVRVFDLGRHTTDAGTNAQFPATENTLELEWQGRFPVENSVILEVAWVGDAALIVKEVNRNADDGHVVLFDLEAAPDAHVRERGTVVRRLGREGEEGDKGWIDNDQNIHRLPANLTAGAADAYLDIVATPEGYNHIALFSPASSGTPHFLTNGKWEVTNGIKGIDLEKGIVYGGPHSQLVDLKFARTWHDYVACGLQYIVVTVDGRGTGFKGRALRNPVKDNLGFYETIDQINAAK
;
A
#
# COMPACT_ATOMS: atom_id res chain seq x y z
N MET A 1 -4.74 1.88 29.11
CA MET A 1 -5.29 1.94 27.74
C MET A 1 -5.86 0.57 27.47
N SER A 2 -7.17 0.44 27.58
CA SER A 2 -7.88 -0.77 27.16
C SER A 2 -7.87 -0.73 25.63
N SER A 3 -7.21 -1.69 24.97
CA SER A 3 -7.71 -2.12 23.68
C SER A 3 -9.10 -2.73 23.92
N SER A 4 -9.91 -2.81 22.88
CA SER A 4 -11.27 -3.35 22.93
C SER A 4 -11.33 -4.41 21.83
N PRO A 5 -12.01 -5.56 22.06
CA PRO A 5 -12.13 -6.60 21.07
C PRO A 5 -12.84 -6.07 19.82
N TYR A 6 -12.60 -6.73 18.69
CA TYR A 6 -13.33 -6.56 17.44
C TYR A 6 -14.82 -6.84 17.66
N GLU A 7 -15.58 -5.82 18.07
CA GLU A 7 -17.01 -5.94 18.36
C GLU A 7 -17.85 -5.20 17.31
N ARG A 8 -18.73 -5.98 16.68
CA ARG A 8 -19.69 -5.57 15.66
C ARG A 8 -20.58 -4.40 16.14
N LEU A 9 -21.12 -3.63 15.19
CA LEU A 9 -22.36 -2.89 15.41
C LEU A 9 -23.49 -3.88 15.77
N PRO A 10 -24.36 -3.60 16.76
CA PRO A 10 -25.50 -4.44 17.07
C PRO A 10 -26.37 -4.66 15.82
N ASN A 11 -26.80 -5.90 15.60
CA ASN A 11 -27.79 -6.20 14.59
C ASN A 11 -29.13 -5.65 15.09
N ASP A 12 -29.69 -4.62 14.44
CA ASP A 12 -31.03 -4.14 14.79
C ASP A 12 -32.02 -5.30 14.68
N GLY A 13 -32.79 -5.48 15.76
CA GLY A 13 -33.53 -6.71 16.02
C GLY A 13 -34.57 -7.08 14.97
N GLY A 14 -34.73 -8.39 14.77
CA GLY A 14 -36.05 -9.01 14.68
C GLY A 14 -36.90 -8.75 13.42
N GLY A 15 -36.33 -8.32 12.31
CA GLY A 15 -37.02 -8.34 11.01
C GLY A 15 -36.87 -9.71 10.35
N GLN A 16 -37.94 -10.52 10.32
CA GLN A 16 -37.99 -11.69 9.44
C GLN A 16 -37.94 -11.20 7.98
N ASN A 17 -36.78 -11.29 7.35
CA ASN A 17 -36.69 -11.13 5.89
C ASN A 17 -37.48 -12.28 5.23
N PRO A 18 -38.35 -12.00 4.25
CA PRO A 18 -39.03 -13.04 3.50
C PRO A 18 -38.01 -13.91 2.75
N PRO A 19 -38.33 -15.18 2.43
CA PRO A 19 -37.38 -16.07 1.77
C PRO A 19 -37.03 -15.47 0.41
N VAL A 20 -35.76 -15.08 0.24
CA VAL A 20 -35.23 -14.76 -1.09
C VAL A 20 -35.18 -16.07 -1.86
N THR A 21 -36.03 -16.18 -2.88
CA THR A 21 -36.01 -17.27 -3.85
C THR A 21 -34.67 -17.22 -4.57
N ARG A 22 -33.69 -18.04 -4.13
CA ARG A 22 -32.44 -18.30 -4.86
C ARG A 22 -32.79 -18.80 -6.26
N THR A 23 -32.62 -17.97 -7.28
CA THR A 23 -32.26 -18.48 -8.61
C THR A 23 -30.85 -19.02 -8.48
N ASP A 24 -30.73 -20.34 -8.42
CA ASP A 24 -29.47 -21.09 -8.40
C ASP A 24 -28.80 -20.94 -9.77
N SER A 25 -28.27 -19.76 -10.09
CA SER A 25 -27.20 -19.67 -11.09
C SER A 25 -25.95 -20.22 -10.43
N GLN A 26 -25.82 -21.54 -10.44
CA GLN A 26 -24.56 -22.21 -10.15
C GLN A 26 -23.53 -21.71 -11.17
N LEU A 27 -22.84 -20.63 -10.83
CA LEU A 27 -21.54 -20.34 -11.38
C LEU A 27 -20.71 -21.59 -11.08
N GLU A 28 -20.33 -22.32 -12.14
CA GLU A 28 -19.46 -23.48 -12.02
C GLU A 28 -18.23 -23.06 -11.24
N ARG A 29 -18.09 -23.59 -10.02
CA ARG A 29 -16.88 -23.42 -9.22
C ARG A 29 -15.71 -23.88 -10.09
N PRO A 30 -14.63 -23.10 -10.20
CA PRO A 30 -13.41 -23.62 -10.79
C PRO A 30 -13.06 -24.93 -10.07
N LEU A 31 -12.80 -25.99 -10.83
CA LEU A 31 -12.31 -27.24 -10.26
C LEU A 31 -11.07 -26.93 -9.43
N THR A 32 -11.12 -27.22 -8.13
CA THR A 32 -9.96 -27.12 -7.26
C THR A 32 -8.88 -28.04 -7.83
N TYR A 33 -7.78 -27.46 -8.30
CA TYR A 33 -6.64 -28.22 -8.78
C TYR A 33 -5.90 -28.81 -7.57
N TYR A 34 -6.34 -29.99 -7.14
CA TYR A 34 -5.48 -30.95 -6.45
C TYR A 34 -5.03 -31.98 -7.47
N GLY A 35 -4.47 -31.53 -8.59
CA GLY A 35 -3.71 -32.45 -9.42
C GLY A 35 -2.64 -33.03 -8.53
N GLU A 36 -2.66 -34.35 -8.31
CA GLU A 36 -1.58 -35.07 -7.66
C GLU A 36 -0.33 -34.94 -8.55
N GLY A 37 0.35 -33.81 -8.43
CA GLY A 37 1.78 -33.80 -8.62
C GLY A 37 2.34 -34.79 -7.61
N THR A 38 3.25 -35.65 -8.04
CA THR A 38 3.94 -36.63 -7.19
C THR A 38 4.77 -35.90 -6.13
N PHE A 39 4.09 -35.41 -5.10
CA PHE A 39 4.68 -35.02 -3.86
C PHE A 39 4.58 -36.25 -2.96
N ASP A 40 5.57 -37.12 -3.07
CA ASP A 40 5.88 -38.08 -2.01
C ASP A 40 6.61 -37.28 -0.92
N PRO A 41 5.95 -36.88 0.19
CA PRO A 41 6.70 -36.42 1.35
C PRO A 41 7.63 -37.58 1.76
N PRO A 42 8.92 -37.35 2.03
CA PRO A 42 9.76 -38.41 2.58
C PRO A 42 9.09 -38.91 3.87
N SER A 43 8.67 -40.17 3.86
CA SER A 43 8.12 -40.86 5.01
C SER A 43 9.16 -40.82 6.12
N SER A 44 8.76 -40.26 7.26
CA SER A 44 9.46 -40.42 8.52
C SER A 44 9.19 -41.86 8.99
N GLU A 45 10.06 -42.78 8.59
CA GLU A 45 10.17 -44.09 9.24
C GLU A 45 11.33 -44.01 10.25
N ASP A 46 10.91 -43.99 11.52
CA ASP A 46 11.49 -44.67 12.68
C ASP A 46 12.98 -44.45 13.01
N GLU A 47 13.21 -43.45 13.88
CA GLU A 47 14.36 -43.44 14.80
C GLU A 47 14.11 -44.47 15.92
N ASP A 48 14.46 -45.72 15.67
CA ASP A 48 14.72 -46.73 16.71
C ASP A 48 15.81 -47.70 16.19
N ASP A 49 17.08 -47.39 16.47
CA ASP A 49 18.01 -48.31 17.16
C ASP A 49 19.46 -47.80 17.08
N ASP A 50 20.02 -47.61 18.28
CA ASP A 50 21.45 -47.39 18.52
C ASP A 50 22.26 -48.68 18.30
N ASN A 51 23.52 -48.49 17.89
CA ASN A 51 24.67 -49.41 17.88
C ASN A 51 24.79 -50.45 16.74
N GLU A 52 25.72 -50.23 15.82
CA GLU A 52 27.05 -50.88 15.91
C GLU A 52 28.02 -50.41 14.81
N LYS A 53 29.30 -50.53 15.13
CA LYS A 53 30.47 -50.13 14.34
C LYS A 53 30.62 -50.92 13.05
N GLY A 54 31.17 -50.25 12.03
CA GLY A 54 32.30 -50.81 11.28
C GLY A 54 32.18 -50.77 9.77
N SER A 55 33.19 -50.11 9.16
CA SER A 55 33.83 -50.45 7.87
C SER A 55 32.93 -50.67 6.66
N LEU A 56 33.18 -49.92 5.57
CA LEU A 56 33.38 -50.51 4.25
C LEU A 56 33.89 -49.45 3.24
N LEU A 57 35.21 -49.25 3.26
CA LEU A 57 35.98 -49.05 2.05
C LEU A 57 36.24 -50.44 1.45
N ASP A 58 35.66 -50.77 0.29
CA ASP A 58 36.43 -51.25 -0.87
C ASP A 58 35.56 -51.60 -2.10
N LYS A 59 35.97 -50.98 -3.22
CA LYS A 59 36.08 -51.48 -4.61
C LYS A 59 35.21 -52.63 -5.12
N ARG A 60 34.54 -52.33 -6.24
CA ARG A 60 34.70 -52.88 -7.63
C ARG A 60 33.50 -52.38 -8.46
N ALA A 61 33.51 -52.17 -9.77
CA ALA A 61 34.45 -52.00 -10.87
C ALA A 61 33.54 -51.58 -12.06
N GLY A 62 34.03 -50.77 -13.01
CA GLY A 62 33.22 -50.13 -14.07
C GLY A 62 32.57 -51.08 -15.11
N PRO A 63 32.05 -50.51 -16.21
CA PRO A 63 32.96 -50.21 -17.33
C PRO A 63 32.80 -48.82 -17.98
N SER A 64 33.96 -48.20 -18.19
CA SER A 64 34.43 -47.41 -19.36
C SER A 64 33.44 -46.63 -20.26
N THR A 65 33.49 -45.29 -20.15
CA THR A 65 33.90 -44.25 -21.17
C THR A 65 33.47 -44.40 -22.64
N PRO A 66 33.23 -43.30 -23.41
CA PRO A 66 34.17 -42.17 -23.51
C PRO A 66 33.61 -40.75 -23.70
N GLY A 67 34.33 -39.78 -23.13
CA GLY A 67 34.42 -38.45 -23.70
C GLY A 67 35.55 -38.39 -24.73
N LEU A 68 35.34 -37.66 -25.83
CA LEU A 68 36.31 -36.82 -26.55
C LEU A 68 35.74 -36.46 -27.93
N ALA A 69 35.51 -35.16 -28.13
CA ALA A 69 35.46 -34.54 -29.44
C ALA A 69 36.25 -33.22 -29.36
N GLU A 70 37.57 -33.34 -29.31
CA GLU A 70 38.47 -32.39 -29.95
C GLU A 70 39.32 -33.18 -30.95
N LEU A 71 39.43 -32.65 -32.17
CA LEU A 71 40.43 -33.05 -33.15
C LEU A 71 41.20 -31.79 -33.54
N GLY A 72 42.50 -31.82 -33.31
CA GLY A 72 43.44 -30.76 -33.66
C GLY A 72 44.85 -31.05 -33.15
N ASP A 73 45.37 -32.21 -33.56
CA ASP A 73 46.59 -32.87 -33.07
C ASP A 73 47.90 -32.21 -33.50
N GLY A 74 49.00 -32.49 -32.77
CA GLY A 74 50.32 -31.89 -32.96
C GLY A 74 51.51 -32.71 -32.46
N PHE A 75 51.84 -33.78 -33.21
CA PHE A 75 53.17 -34.33 -33.56
C PHE A 75 54.14 -34.93 -32.51
N ALA A 76 54.56 -36.19 -32.76
CA ALA A 76 55.93 -36.53 -33.21
C ALA A 76 56.10 -38.02 -33.62
N SER A 77 56.44 -38.30 -34.89
CA SER A 77 57.60 -39.13 -35.29
C SER A 77 57.77 -39.11 -36.82
N GLY A 78 59.03 -39.12 -37.29
CA GLY A 78 59.38 -38.84 -38.68
C GLY A 78 59.43 -40.05 -39.62
N SER A 79 59.14 -39.80 -40.90
CA SER A 79 59.89 -40.21 -42.11
C SER A 79 59.16 -39.64 -43.34
N GLY A 80 59.90 -39.14 -44.35
CA GLY A 80 59.38 -38.37 -45.50
C GLY A 80 58.48 -39.15 -46.49
N PRO A 81 58.14 -38.65 -47.71
CA PRO A 81 58.70 -37.51 -48.45
C PRO A 81 57.70 -36.56 -49.21
N ARG A 82 58.23 -35.40 -49.68
CA ARG A 82 57.94 -34.64 -50.93
C ARG A 82 56.55 -34.04 -51.25
N GLY A 83 56.58 -32.76 -51.69
CA GLY A 83 55.55 -32.05 -52.49
C GLY A 83 55.02 -30.80 -51.76
N ASP A 84 55.64 -29.62 -51.88
CA ASP A 84 55.41 -28.57 -52.90
C ASP A 84 53.99 -27.96 -52.90
N SER A 85 53.83 -26.79 -52.27
CA SER A 85 53.03 -25.66 -52.80
C SER A 85 52.90 -24.49 -51.79
N SER A 86 53.44 -23.34 -52.21
CA SER A 86 52.92 -21.97 -52.08
C SER A 86 52.56 -21.37 -50.70
N ASP A 87 53.43 -20.45 -50.27
CA ASP A 87 53.17 -19.09 -49.77
C ASP A 87 51.75 -18.72 -49.33
N LEU A 88 51.62 -18.24 -48.09
CA LEU A 88 51.21 -16.85 -47.80
C LEU A 88 51.50 -16.52 -46.33
N ASN A 89 52.60 -15.80 -46.14
CA ASN A 89 53.11 -15.32 -44.87
C ASN A 89 52.38 -14.02 -44.49
N GLN A 90 51.46 -14.06 -43.52
CA GLN A 90 50.95 -12.83 -42.90
C GLN A 90 50.93 -12.91 -41.37
N LYS A 91 51.96 -12.28 -40.81
CA LYS A 91 52.17 -11.94 -39.40
C LYS A 91 50.98 -11.15 -38.83
N ARG A 92 50.29 -11.69 -37.82
CA ARG A 92 49.57 -10.90 -36.79
C ARG A 92 49.72 -11.55 -35.40
N SER A 93 50.85 -11.27 -34.77
CA SER A 93 51.13 -11.55 -33.36
C SER A 93 51.33 -10.19 -32.66
N SER A 94 50.26 -9.58 -32.17
CA SER A 94 50.36 -8.46 -31.22
C SER A 94 49.09 -8.19 -30.40
N SER A 95 47.90 -8.55 -30.89
CA SER A 95 46.63 -8.25 -30.19
C SER A 95 46.38 -9.11 -28.94
N LEU A 96 46.69 -10.41 -28.98
CA LEU A 96 46.48 -11.30 -27.81
C LEU A 96 47.40 -10.97 -26.64
N ARG A 97 48.66 -10.60 -26.93
CA ARG A 97 49.62 -10.19 -25.89
C ARG A 97 49.22 -8.86 -25.28
N PHE A 98 48.77 -7.91 -26.11
CA PHE A 98 48.23 -6.64 -25.62
C PHE A 98 46.98 -6.84 -24.76
N PHE A 99 46.05 -7.71 -25.19
CA PHE A 99 44.83 -8.02 -24.43
C PHE A 99 45.14 -8.72 -23.10
N ALA A 100 46.06 -9.68 -23.08
CA ALA A 100 46.49 -10.36 -21.85
C ALA A 100 47.19 -9.39 -20.87
N ILE A 101 48.00 -8.46 -21.39
CA ILE A 101 48.64 -7.43 -20.56
C ILE A 101 47.60 -6.46 -20.01
N VAL A 102 46.64 -6.00 -20.82
CA VAL A 102 45.54 -5.12 -20.36
C VAL A 102 44.70 -5.82 -19.30
N LEU A 103 44.38 -7.11 -19.49
CA LEU A 103 43.63 -7.90 -18.51
C LEU A 103 44.41 -8.06 -17.20
N ALA A 104 45.71 -8.35 -17.28
CA ALA A 104 46.58 -8.44 -16.11
C ALA A 104 46.70 -7.10 -15.37
N VAL A 105 46.80 -5.99 -16.10
CA VAL A 105 46.82 -4.63 -15.52
C VAL A 105 45.48 -4.29 -14.87
N LEU A 106 44.35 -4.65 -15.47
CA LEU A 106 43.02 -4.45 -14.88
C LEU A 106 42.81 -5.30 -13.62
N LEU A 107 43.28 -6.54 -13.62
CA LEU A 107 43.25 -7.41 -12.43
C LEU A 107 44.13 -6.85 -11.31
N LEU A 108 45.33 -6.40 -11.63
CA LEU A 108 46.24 -5.78 -10.66
C LEU A 108 45.71 -4.43 -10.15
N PHE A 109 45.06 -3.65 -11.01
CA PHE A 109 44.41 -2.40 -10.64
C PHE A 109 43.19 -2.66 -9.74
N SER A 110 42.35 -3.63 -10.08
CA SER A 110 41.22 -4.07 -9.25
C SER A 110 41.68 -4.59 -7.88
N ALA A 111 42.73 -5.42 -7.85
CA ALA A 111 43.34 -5.88 -6.61
C ALA A 111 43.93 -4.71 -5.79
N GLY A 112 44.58 -3.75 -6.47
CA GLY A 112 45.11 -2.54 -5.85
C GLY A 112 44.02 -1.66 -5.24
N VAL A 113 42.90 -1.46 -5.96
CA VAL A 113 41.71 -0.75 -5.47
C VAL A 113 41.09 -1.51 -4.30
N GLY A 114 41.01 -2.84 -4.35
CA GLY A 114 40.53 -3.66 -3.24
C GLY A 114 41.39 -3.53 -1.98
N ILE A 115 42.72 -3.51 -2.13
CA ILE A 115 43.66 -3.29 -1.02
C ILE A 115 43.56 -1.86 -0.49
N LEU A 116 43.45 -0.86 -1.36
CA LEU A 116 43.26 0.54 -0.98
C LEU A 116 41.92 0.74 -0.26
N ALA A 117 40.83 0.17 -0.75
CA ALA A 117 39.51 0.18 -0.13
C ALA A 117 39.55 -0.48 1.26
N ALA A 118 40.20 -1.64 1.37
CA ALA A 118 40.39 -2.36 2.65
C ALA A 118 41.24 -1.56 3.66
N ARG A 119 42.22 -0.77 3.18
CA ARG A 119 43.06 0.08 4.04
C ARG A 119 42.48 1.46 4.32
N SER A 120 41.63 1.99 3.45
CA SER A 120 40.89 3.24 3.66
C SER A 120 39.68 3.06 4.58
N TYR A 121 39.25 1.81 4.80
CA TYR A 121 38.31 1.48 5.85
C TYR A 121 38.98 1.63 7.22
N GLN A 122 39.00 2.85 7.74
CA GLN A 122 39.42 3.15 9.12
C GLN A 122 38.31 2.84 10.15
N GLY A 123 37.49 1.83 9.88
CA GLY A 123 36.75 1.15 10.92
C GLY A 123 37.67 0.11 11.54
N VAL A 124 37.95 0.20 12.84
CA VAL A 124 38.53 -0.92 13.57
C VAL A 124 37.53 -2.07 13.45
N ALA A 125 37.79 -3.03 12.56
CA ALA A 125 37.07 -4.29 12.60
C ALA A 125 37.25 -4.84 14.03
N PRO A 126 36.18 -5.10 14.80
CA PRO A 126 36.32 -5.61 16.16
C PRO A 126 37.13 -6.91 16.11
N SER A 127 38.40 -6.83 16.50
CA SER A 127 39.30 -7.97 16.50
C SER A 127 39.10 -8.73 17.82
N GLY A 128 38.06 -9.56 17.87
CA GLY A 128 37.78 -10.48 18.97
C GLY A 128 36.38 -11.09 18.85
N PRO A 129 36.16 -12.34 19.30
CA PRO A 129 34.80 -12.87 19.42
C PRO A 129 34.00 -11.94 20.34
N GLY A 130 32.77 -11.59 19.94
CA GLY A 130 31.89 -10.72 20.72
C GLY A 130 31.78 -11.21 22.18
N VAL A 131 31.86 -10.28 23.14
CA VAL A 131 31.90 -10.61 24.57
C VAL A 131 30.60 -11.23 25.11
N LYS A 132 29.50 -11.14 24.36
CA LYS A 132 28.19 -11.68 24.72
C LYS A 132 27.45 -12.15 23.47
N LYS A 133 26.82 -13.32 23.55
CA LYS A 133 25.93 -13.83 22.49
C LYS A 133 24.61 -13.05 22.47
N LEU A 134 24.00 -12.95 21.29
CA LEU A 134 22.62 -12.52 21.15
C LEU A 134 21.70 -13.57 21.77
N THR A 135 20.73 -13.16 22.58
CA THR A 135 19.73 -14.05 23.19
C THR A 135 18.35 -13.66 22.67
N MET A 136 17.38 -14.56 22.87
CA MET A 136 15.99 -14.30 22.51
C MET A 136 15.42 -13.10 23.27
N ASP A 137 15.85 -12.90 24.54
CA ASP A 137 15.47 -11.73 25.32
C ASP A 137 15.84 -10.43 24.63
N HIS A 138 17.04 -10.33 24.04
CA HIS A 138 17.45 -9.10 23.36
C HIS A 138 16.60 -8.78 22.13
N ILE A 139 15.98 -9.80 21.50
CA ILE A 139 15.04 -9.61 20.39
C ILE A 139 13.68 -9.14 20.91
N PHE A 140 13.11 -9.83 21.90
CA PHE A 140 11.75 -9.54 22.39
C PHE A 140 11.64 -8.32 23.29
N ASN A 141 12.67 -8.00 24.08
CA ASN A 141 12.64 -6.85 24.98
C ASN A 141 13.03 -5.52 24.28
N GLY A 142 13.35 -5.57 22.99
CA GLY A 142 13.73 -4.38 22.23
C GLY A 142 15.09 -3.79 22.59
N THR A 143 16.04 -4.58 23.13
CA THR A 143 17.41 -4.11 23.49
C THR A 143 18.09 -3.31 22.37
N PHE A 144 17.79 -3.64 21.12
CA PHE A 144 18.37 -3.01 19.92
C PHE A 144 17.38 -2.13 19.15
N ASN A 145 16.20 -1.86 19.69
CA ASN A 145 15.27 -0.94 19.06
C ASN A 145 15.85 0.47 19.13
N GLY A 146 15.95 1.14 17.99
CA GLY A 146 16.28 2.56 17.97
C GLY A 146 15.12 3.38 18.52
N ASP A 147 15.43 4.41 19.30
CA ASP A 147 14.44 5.40 19.72
C ASP A 147 13.83 6.07 18.50
N ARG A 148 12.50 6.09 18.43
CA ARG A 148 11.75 6.74 17.36
C ARG A 148 10.86 7.81 17.97
N LYS A 149 10.75 8.94 17.28
CA LYS A 149 9.75 9.96 17.56
C LYS A 149 8.93 10.16 16.30
N SER A 150 7.63 9.95 16.42
CA SER A 150 6.68 10.38 15.40
C SER A 150 6.48 11.89 15.54
N VAL A 151 6.46 12.58 14.42
CA VAL A 151 6.07 13.99 14.34
C VAL A 151 4.84 14.08 13.46
N ASN A 152 3.94 14.99 13.80
CA ASN A 152 2.80 15.33 12.95
C ASN A 152 3.04 16.72 12.34
N TRP A 153 3.19 16.80 11.02
CA TRP A 153 3.37 18.07 10.32
C TRP A 153 2.05 18.84 10.32
N VAL A 154 2.13 20.16 10.51
CA VAL A 154 0.94 21.04 10.61
C VAL A 154 1.06 22.12 9.54
N PRO A 155 0.71 21.80 8.27
CA PRO A 155 0.88 22.72 7.15
C PRO A 155 0.10 24.03 7.31
N GLU A 156 -1.03 24.01 8.03
CA GLU A 156 -1.85 25.18 8.35
C GLU A 156 -1.03 26.21 9.16
N ALA A 157 -0.13 25.73 10.02
CA ALA A 157 0.72 26.56 10.86
C ALA A 157 1.96 27.11 10.14
N GLY A 158 2.20 26.68 8.90
CA GLY A 158 3.30 27.11 8.04
C GLY A 158 4.28 25.98 7.66
N ASP A 159 5.02 26.21 6.59
CA ASP A 159 6.04 25.27 6.11
C ASP A 159 7.18 25.09 7.14
N GLY A 160 7.49 23.83 7.45
CA GLY A 160 8.48 23.44 8.45
C GLY A 160 7.95 23.39 9.89
N VAL A 161 6.62 23.46 10.07
CA VAL A 161 5.99 23.38 11.40
C VAL A 161 5.43 22.00 11.67
N PHE A 162 5.77 21.44 12.83
CA PHE A 162 5.21 20.17 13.31
C PHE A 162 4.74 20.30 14.75
N SER A 163 3.83 19.43 15.15
CA SER A 163 3.32 19.38 16.52
C SER A 163 4.12 18.44 17.41
N VAL A 164 4.13 18.75 18.69
CA VAL A 164 4.48 17.82 19.77
C VAL A 164 3.40 17.91 20.84
N PHE A 165 2.99 16.76 21.36
CA PHE A 165 2.09 16.68 22.49
C PHE A 165 2.88 16.17 23.70
N ASP A 166 2.90 16.94 24.79
CA ASP A 166 3.38 16.47 26.08
C ASP A 166 2.22 16.35 27.06
N SER A 167 2.49 15.96 28.31
CA SER A 167 1.43 15.75 29.31
C SER A 167 0.66 17.02 29.69
N ALA A 168 1.08 18.21 29.25
CA ALA A 168 0.48 19.48 29.62
C ALA A 168 -0.17 20.19 28.43
N ASP A 169 0.49 20.26 27.27
CA ASP A 169 0.00 21.04 26.13
C ASP A 169 0.28 20.39 24.77
N LEU A 170 -0.55 20.74 23.80
CA LEU A 170 -0.25 20.57 22.38
C LEU A 170 0.53 21.80 21.89
N LYS A 171 1.74 21.58 21.39
CA LYS A 171 2.68 22.64 20.99
C LYS A 171 3.05 22.51 19.53
N LEU A 172 3.33 23.64 18.90
CA LEU A 172 3.84 23.74 17.55
C LEU A 172 5.31 24.16 17.60
N VAL A 173 6.15 23.40 16.91
CA VAL A 173 7.58 23.62 16.77
C VAL A 173 7.84 24.08 15.34
N ASP A 174 8.38 25.29 15.20
CA ASP A 174 8.78 25.86 13.92
C ASP A 174 10.29 25.68 13.73
N LEU A 175 10.68 24.88 12.75
CA LEU A 175 12.09 24.60 12.44
C LEU A 175 12.84 25.79 11.83
N LYS A 176 12.15 26.70 11.13
CA LYS A 176 12.79 27.85 10.48
C LYS A 176 13.17 28.90 11.50
N THR A 177 12.29 29.15 12.47
CA THR A 177 12.54 30.13 13.54
C THR A 177 13.15 29.50 14.78
N ASN A 178 13.18 28.17 14.88
CA ASN A 178 13.59 27.41 16.06
C ASN A 178 12.81 27.84 17.31
N THR A 179 11.50 28.07 17.15
CA THR A 179 10.61 28.47 18.24
C THR A 179 9.58 27.38 18.53
N THR A 180 9.09 27.37 19.77
CA THR A 180 7.99 26.49 20.18
C THR A 180 6.91 27.35 20.80
N ARG A 181 5.67 27.19 20.34
CA ARG A 181 4.49 27.88 20.90
C ARG A 181 3.42 26.88 21.28
N VAL A 182 2.69 27.18 22.34
CA VAL A 182 1.50 26.41 22.73
C VAL A 182 0.39 26.70 21.71
N LEU A 183 -0.23 25.66 21.18
CA LEU A 183 -1.45 25.75 20.38
C LEU A 183 -2.67 25.68 21.28
N VAL A 184 -2.73 24.65 22.12
CA VAL A 184 -3.81 24.45 23.10
C VAL A 184 -3.25 23.79 24.35
N SER A 185 -3.75 24.19 25.52
CA SER A 185 -3.44 23.50 26.76
C SER A 185 -4.35 22.29 26.94
N ALA A 186 -3.82 21.14 27.36
CA ALA A 186 -4.63 19.96 27.62
C ALA A 186 -5.67 20.20 28.74
N ASN A 187 -5.41 21.16 29.64
CA ASN A 187 -6.36 21.56 30.66
C ASN A 187 -7.60 22.28 30.10
N ASP A 188 -7.53 22.85 28.90
CA ASP A 188 -8.66 23.52 28.25
C ASP A 188 -9.54 22.51 27.47
N ILE A 189 -9.01 21.32 27.18
CA ILE A 189 -9.72 20.24 26.48
C ILE A 189 -10.49 19.40 27.49
N LYS A 190 -11.79 19.68 27.59
CA LYS A 190 -12.68 19.07 28.57
C LYS A 190 -13.94 18.52 27.92
N ASP A 191 -14.54 17.50 28.53
CA ASP A 191 -15.86 17.02 28.14
C ASP A 191 -16.98 17.97 28.59
N GLU A 192 -18.21 17.60 28.26
CA GLU A 192 -19.44 18.33 28.58
C GLU A 192 -19.71 18.43 30.10
N TYR A 193 -19.02 17.62 30.90
CA TYR A 193 -19.07 17.57 32.37
C TYR A 193 -17.89 18.28 33.02
N GLY A 194 -17.02 18.92 32.23
CA GLY A 194 -15.85 19.65 32.69
C GLY A 194 -14.67 18.76 33.13
N GLN A 195 -14.67 17.47 32.78
CA GLN A 195 -13.55 16.56 33.03
C GLN A 195 -12.54 16.62 31.88
N PRO A 196 -11.24 16.39 32.14
CA PRO A 196 -10.24 16.29 31.08
C PRO A 196 -10.62 15.22 30.05
N LEU A 197 -10.63 15.59 28.77
CA LEU A 197 -11.02 14.67 27.70
C LEU A 197 -9.78 13.98 27.13
N ALA A 198 -9.72 12.65 27.27
CA ALA A 198 -8.65 11.83 26.69
C ALA A 198 -8.92 11.54 25.21
N PHE A 199 -7.96 11.86 24.35
CA PHE A 199 -8.02 11.63 22.90
C PHE A 199 -6.77 10.86 22.43
N PHE A 200 -6.89 10.15 21.32
CA PHE A 200 -5.79 9.38 20.73
C PHE A 200 -5.37 9.87 19.34
N ALA A 201 -6.23 10.65 18.69
CA ALA A 201 -5.95 11.31 17.42
C ALA A 201 -6.58 12.71 17.44
N TRP A 202 -5.98 13.61 16.66
CA TRP A 202 -6.48 14.97 16.51
C TRP A 202 -6.10 15.53 15.14
N ASP A 203 -6.83 16.54 14.69
CA ASP A 203 -6.60 17.24 13.43
C ASP A 203 -6.96 18.74 13.54
N LEU A 204 -6.21 19.61 12.87
CA LEU A 204 -6.40 21.07 12.95
C LEU A 204 -7.30 21.55 11.80
N SER A 205 -8.25 22.45 12.08
CA SER A 205 -9.01 23.07 10.99
C SER A 205 -8.09 23.92 10.10
N PRO A 206 -8.37 24.03 8.79
CA PRO A 206 -7.55 24.82 7.86
C PRO A 206 -7.32 26.28 8.27
N ASP A 207 -8.28 26.86 9.01
CA ASP A 207 -8.22 28.22 9.53
C ASP A 207 -7.58 28.33 10.93
N MET A 208 -7.10 27.21 11.47
CA MET A 208 -6.45 27.06 12.78
C MET A 208 -7.29 27.48 13.99
N LYS A 209 -8.61 27.55 13.86
CA LYS A 209 -9.51 27.95 14.97
C LYS A 209 -10.01 26.77 15.79
N TYR A 210 -10.06 25.59 15.19
CA TYR A 210 -10.69 24.41 15.78
C TYR A 210 -9.77 23.20 15.73
N ILE A 211 -9.87 22.35 16.74
CA ILE A 211 -9.22 21.04 16.76
C ILE A 211 -10.29 19.97 16.79
N LEU A 212 -10.26 19.07 15.82
CA LEU A 212 -11.06 17.84 15.83
C LEU A 212 -10.31 16.80 16.65
N LEU A 213 -10.97 16.21 17.64
CA LEU A 213 -10.40 15.26 18.60
C LEU A 213 -11.16 13.94 18.50
N LYS A 214 -10.45 12.81 18.36
CA LYS A 214 -11.04 11.47 18.37
C LYS A 214 -10.79 10.79 19.72
N THR A 215 -11.85 10.36 20.38
CA THR A 215 -11.86 9.76 21.72
C THR A 215 -12.57 8.40 21.69
N GLY A 216 -12.53 7.65 22.80
CA GLY A 216 -13.24 6.36 22.89
C GLY A 216 -12.77 5.33 21.86
N TYR A 217 -11.44 5.17 21.70
CA TYR A 217 -10.83 4.28 20.71
C TYR A 217 -11.42 2.87 20.73
N ARG A 218 -11.94 2.41 19.59
CA ARG A 218 -12.32 1.01 19.36
C ARG A 218 -11.78 0.54 18.02
N LYS A 219 -10.94 -0.49 18.02
CA LYS A 219 -10.30 -1.03 16.80
C LYS A 219 -11.29 -1.90 16.02
N GLN A 220 -11.29 -1.78 14.69
CA GLN A 220 -12.13 -2.61 13.81
C GLN A 220 -11.33 -3.50 12.85
N TRP A 221 -10.38 -3.00 12.06
CA TRP A 221 -9.46 -3.83 11.25
C TRP A 221 -8.04 -3.24 11.25
N ARG A 222 -7.20 -3.38 10.21
CA ARG A 222 -5.81 -2.85 10.22
C ARG A 222 -5.75 -1.33 10.32
N TRP A 223 -6.67 -0.63 9.69
CA TRP A 223 -6.72 0.84 9.63
C TRP A 223 -7.93 1.37 10.40
N SER A 224 -9.12 0.80 10.18
CA SER A 224 -10.38 1.28 10.72
C SER A 224 -10.46 1.25 12.23
N THR A 225 -11.01 2.33 12.76
CA THR A 225 -11.26 2.56 14.19
C THR A 225 -12.55 3.34 14.36
N PHE A 226 -13.35 2.99 15.36
CA PHE A 226 -14.44 3.85 15.81
C PHE A 226 -13.95 4.81 16.91
N GLY A 227 -14.64 5.94 17.05
CA GLY A 227 -14.45 6.87 18.14
C GLY A 227 -15.58 7.87 18.28
N ASN A 228 -15.61 8.59 19.40
CA ASN A 228 -16.44 9.79 19.55
C ASN A 228 -15.61 11.00 19.13
N TYR A 229 -16.20 11.88 18.32
CA TYR A 229 -15.50 13.05 17.80
C TYR A 229 -15.96 14.33 18.49
N TYR A 230 -14.99 15.13 18.92
CA TYR A 230 -15.18 16.41 19.57
C TYR A 230 -14.50 17.51 18.78
N VAL A 231 -15.08 18.71 18.81
CA VAL A 231 -14.44 19.91 18.30
C VAL A 231 -14.10 20.82 19.47
N HIS A 232 -12.84 21.21 19.57
CA HIS A 232 -12.34 22.21 20.51
C HIS A 232 -12.15 23.54 19.79
N ASN A 233 -12.80 24.59 20.25
CA ASN A 233 -12.57 25.97 19.81
C ASN A 233 -11.39 26.54 20.62
N ILE A 234 -10.29 26.87 19.94
CA ILE A 234 -9.03 27.30 20.56
C ILE A 234 -9.20 28.65 21.29
N ASP A 235 -9.93 29.60 20.70
CA ASP A 235 -10.09 30.94 21.27
C ASP A 235 -11.06 30.93 22.45
N GLU A 236 -12.18 30.20 22.31
CA GLU A 236 -13.22 30.13 23.34
C GLU A 236 -12.88 29.15 24.47
N LYS A 237 -11.87 28.28 24.27
CA LYS A 237 -11.50 27.19 25.19
C LYS A 237 -12.70 26.30 25.53
N SER A 238 -13.56 26.09 24.54
CA SER A 238 -14.78 25.32 24.64
C SER A 238 -14.65 24.06 23.79
N THR A 239 -15.17 22.95 24.29
CA THR A 239 -15.14 21.66 23.57
C THR A 239 -16.55 21.10 23.56
N HIS A 240 -17.00 20.62 22.40
CA HIS A 240 -18.30 19.99 22.26
C HIS A 240 -18.21 18.80 21.31
N PRO A 241 -19.04 17.77 21.48
CA PRO A 241 -19.08 16.65 20.56
C PRO A 241 -19.75 17.09 19.24
N ILE A 242 -19.38 16.47 18.11
CA ILE A 242 -20.05 16.76 16.82
C ILE A 242 -21.44 16.09 16.74
N ILE A 243 -21.63 15.00 17.48
CA ILE A 243 -22.90 14.31 17.71
C ILE A 243 -22.88 13.75 19.13
N PRO A 244 -24.03 13.47 19.78
CA PRO A 244 -24.05 12.88 21.11
C PRO A 244 -23.15 11.64 21.22
N PRO A 245 -22.19 11.60 22.17
CA PRO A 245 -21.24 10.50 22.31
C PRO A 245 -21.95 9.21 22.70
N THR A 246 -21.35 8.08 22.32
CA THR A 246 -21.88 6.73 22.55
C THR A 246 -20.83 5.83 23.19
N ASP A 247 -21.29 4.83 23.93
CA ASP A 247 -20.45 3.77 24.50
C ASP A 247 -21.15 2.41 24.28
N PRO A 248 -20.65 1.55 23.38
CA PRO A 248 -19.43 1.72 22.58
C PRO A 248 -19.57 2.81 21.51
N SER A 249 -18.44 3.42 21.11
CA SER A 249 -18.40 4.44 20.06
C SER A 249 -18.76 3.88 18.68
N ARG A 250 -19.54 4.62 17.89
CA ARG A 250 -20.06 4.17 16.58
C ARG A 250 -19.61 4.98 15.34
N THR A 251 -18.97 6.14 15.51
CA THR A 251 -18.52 6.95 14.37
C THR A 251 -17.19 6.42 13.85
N ALA A 252 -17.16 5.99 12.59
CA ALA A 252 -15.99 5.37 11.97
C ALA A 252 -14.94 6.44 11.59
N TYR A 253 -15.38 7.49 10.91
CA TYR A 253 -14.47 8.46 10.31
C TYR A 253 -15.02 9.90 10.42
N ALA A 254 -14.14 10.88 10.60
CA ALA A 254 -14.46 12.29 10.44
C ALA A 254 -13.22 13.07 10.02
N THR A 255 -13.38 14.06 9.14
CA THR A 255 -12.27 14.87 8.62
C THR A 255 -12.73 16.29 8.29
N TRP A 256 -11.83 17.25 8.45
CA TRP A 256 -12.05 18.63 8.00
C TRP A 256 -12.12 18.71 6.48
N ALA A 257 -12.91 19.65 5.97
CA ALA A 257 -12.77 20.06 4.58
C ALA A 257 -11.42 20.79 4.37
N PRO A 258 -10.84 20.78 3.16
CA PRO A 258 -9.53 21.39 2.87
C PRO A 258 -9.48 22.91 3.09
N THR A 259 -10.63 23.58 3.08
CA THR A 259 -10.79 25.00 3.39
C THR A 259 -12.05 25.23 4.22
N GLY A 260 -12.10 26.34 4.95
CA GLY A 260 -13.24 26.66 5.82
C GLY A 260 -13.28 25.81 7.08
N GLN A 261 -14.49 25.47 7.53
CA GLN A 261 -14.74 24.80 8.83
C GLN A 261 -15.75 23.64 8.68
N SER A 262 -16.00 23.18 7.46
CA SER A 262 -16.90 22.06 7.23
C SER A 262 -16.26 20.75 7.68
N ILE A 263 -17.08 19.79 8.12
CA ILE A 263 -16.64 18.45 8.54
C ILE A 263 -17.48 17.43 7.80
N ALA A 264 -16.85 16.42 7.20
CA ALA A 264 -17.54 15.21 6.74
C ALA A 264 -17.32 14.11 7.78
N TYR A 265 -18.36 13.36 8.13
CA TYR A 265 -18.23 12.25 9.07
C TYR A 265 -19.15 11.08 8.70
N VAL A 266 -18.74 9.87 9.09
CA VAL A 266 -19.45 8.63 8.82
C VAL A 266 -19.79 7.96 10.14
N THR A 267 -21.08 7.80 10.40
CA THR A 267 -21.61 7.12 11.59
C THR A 267 -22.71 6.16 11.18
N ASP A 268 -22.73 4.97 11.77
CA ASP A 268 -23.69 3.92 11.42
C ASP A 268 -23.74 3.64 9.90
N ASN A 269 -22.57 3.70 9.27
CA ASN A 269 -22.37 3.52 7.82
C ASN A 269 -23.08 4.52 6.90
N ASP A 270 -23.60 5.63 7.44
CA ASP A 270 -24.11 6.76 6.67
C ASP A 270 -23.18 7.97 6.72
N LEU A 271 -23.11 8.70 5.61
CA LEU A 271 -22.34 9.92 5.43
C LEU A 271 -23.15 11.16 5.84
N TYR A 272 -22.50 12.03 6.59
CA TYR A 272 -23.04 13.32 7.05
C TYR A 272 -22.03 14.44 6.80
N VAL A 273 -22.55 15.67 6.67
CA VAL A 273 -21.74 16.89 6.53
C VAL A 273 -22.22 17.95 7.50
N LEU A 274 -21.28 18.59 8.19
CA LEU A 274 -21.47 19.82 8.96
C LEU A 274 -20.90 20.98 8.14
N THR A 275 -21.67 22.05 7.94
CA THR A 275 -21.17 23.27 7.28
C THR A 275 -20.32 24.14 8.19
N THR A 276 -20.53 24.03 9.49
CA THR A 276 -19.66 24.54 10.56
C THR A 276 -19.72 23.56 11.74
N PRO A 277 -18.76 23.58 12.69
CA PRO A 277 -18.74 22.62 13.79
C PRO A 277 -20.01 22.56 14.63
N THR A 278 -20.76 23.67 14.69
CA THR A 278 -22.00 23.81 15.49
C THR A 278 -23.27 23.75 14.64
N ALA A 279 -23.16 23.57 13.33
CA ALA A 279 -24.32 23.49 12.43
C ALA A 279 -25.12 22.21 12.68
N SER A 280 -26.39 22.20 12.27
CA SER A 280 -27.15 20.96 12.18
C SER A 280 -26.55 20.07 11.09
N PRO A 281 -26.36 18.75 11.34
CA PRO A 281 -25.83 17.85 10.32
C PRO A 281 -26.75 17.74 9.11
N ILE A 282 -26.16 17.79 7.92
CA ILE A 282 -26.78 17.37 6.66
C ILE A 282 -26.55 15.86 6.52
N ARG A 283 -27.62 15.08 6.45
CA ARG A 283 -27.54 13.64 6.19
C ARG A 283 -27.50 13.41 4.69
N VAL A 284 -26.36 12.93 4.19
CA VAL A 284 -26.11 12.72 2.76
C VAL A 284 -26.68 11.37 2.31
N THR A 285 -26.54 10.32 3.13
CA THR A 285 -27.03 8.97 2.84
C THR A 285 -27.96 8.44 3.94
N THR A 286 -28.82 7.48 3.59
CA THR A 286 -29.81 6.89 4.53
C THR A 286 -29.87 5.37 4.49
N SER A 287 -29.04 4.74 3.67
CA SER A 287 -29.06 3.30 3.41
C SER A 287 -28.03 2.53 4.23
N GLY A 288 -27.21 3.22 5.04
CA GLY A 288 -26.22 2.62 5.91
C GLY A 288 -26.79 1.49 6.76
N ASN A 289 -26.17 0.32 6.69
CA ASN A 289 -26.49 -0.84 7.52
C ASN A 289 -25.28 -1.78 7.61
N ALA A 290 -25.45 -2.96 8.20
CA ALA A 290 -24.35 -3.91 8.39
C ALA A 290 -23.63 -4.39 7.11
N SER A 291 -24.22 -4.21 5.92
CA SER A 291 -23.66 -4.61 4.62
C SER A 291 -23.59 -3.47 3.59
N LEU A 292 -24.04 -2.25 3.94
CA LEU A 292 -24.02 -1.08 3.06
C LEU A 292 -23.23 0.04 3.72
N PHE A 293 -22.12 0.44 3.10
CA PHE A 293 -21.15 1.41 3.63
C PHE A 293 -21.05 2.62 2.70
N HIS A 294 -20.96 3.82 3.28
CA HIS A 294 -20.85 5.07 2.52
C HIS A 294 -19.66 5.88 3.05
N GLY A 295 -18.67 6.15 2.20
CA GLY A 295 -17.51 6.97 2.55
C GLY A 295 -16.46 6.31 3.45
N VAL A 296 -16.64 5.04 3.81
CA VAL A 296 -15.66 4.17 4.49
C VAL A 296 -15.62 2.82 3.78
N PRO A 297 -14.45 2.15 3.71
CA PRO A 297 -14.30 0.89 3.01
C PRO A 297 -14.91 -0.30 3.76
N ASP A 298 -15.25 -1.36 3.02
CA ASP A 298 -15.42 -2.70 3.58
C ASP A 298 -14.05 -3.35 3.86
N TRP A 299 -14.03 -4.60 4.34
CA TRP A 299 -12.77 -5.27 4.72
C TRP A 299 -11.79 -5.40 3.55
N VAL A 300 -12.25 -5.84 2.37
CA VAL A 300 -11.33 -6.10 1.24
C VAL A 300 -10.81 -4.79 0.65
N TYR A 301 -11.61 -3.74 0.60
CA TYR A 301 -11.13 -2.43 0.16
C TYR A 301 -10.18 -1.80 1.17
N GLU A 302 -10.44 -1.95 2.47
CA GLU A 302 -9.55 -1.45 3.52
C GLU A 302 -8.17 -2.11 3.43
N GLU A 303 -8.12 -3.43 3.31
CA GLU A 303 -6.88 -4.20 3.46
C GLU A 303 -6.11 -4.35 2.15
N GLU A 304 -6.81 -4.64 1.05
CA GLU A 304 -6.20 -5.08 -0.20
C GLU A 304 -6.18 -4.01 -1.29
N ILE A 305 -7.12 -3.04 -1.27
CA ILE A 305 -7.21 -2.01 -2.32
C ILE A 305 -6.62 -0.67 -1.86
N PHE A 306 -7.12 -0.11 -0.75
CA PHE A 306 -6.75 1.24 -0.32
C PHE A 306 -5.72 1.32 0.79
N SER A 307 -5.61 0.31 1.66
CA SER A 307 -4.78 0.40 2.87
C SER A 307 -5.12 1.65 3.71
N SER A 308 -6.41 1.93 3.89
CA SER A 308 -6.93 3.15 4.53
C SER A 308 -8.28 2.91 5.22
N ASP A 309 -8.66 3.76 6.17
CA ASP A 309 -9.94 3.71 6.89
C ASP A 309 -11.03 4.64 6.32
N PHE A 310 -10.77 5.29 5.18
CA PHE A 310 -11.73 6.18 4.52
C PHE A 310 -11.87 5.86 3.03
N ALA A 311 -13.03 6.23 2.48
CA ALA A 311 -13.37 6.16 1.06
C ALA A 311 -14.22 7.38 0.66
N LEU A 312 -13.85 8.55 1.19
CA LEU A 312 -14.43 9.86 0.86
C LEU A 312 -13.31 10.90 0.66
N TRP A 313 -13.55 11.87 -0.22
CA TRP A 313 -12.57 12.88 -0.63
C TRP A 313 -13.27 14.22 -0.88
N TRP A 314 -12.89 15.24 -0.13
CA TRP A 314 -13.33 16.62 -0.35
C TRP A 314 -12.70 17.21 -1.62
N SER A 315 -13.48 18.00 -2.36
CA SER A 315 -12.93 18.86 -3.41
C SER A 315 -12.01 19.94 -2.78
N PRO A 316 -10.98 20.43 -3.51
CA PRO A 316 -10.04 21.41 -2.97
C PRO A 316 -10.70 22.70 -2.48
N ASP A 317 -11.82 23.10 -3.09
CA ASP A 317 -12.61 24.28 -2.71
C ASP A 317 -13.66 24.01 -1.62
N ALA A 318 -13.69 22.80 -1.05
CA ALA A 318 -14.63 22.34 -0.03
C ALA A 318 -16.12 22.39 -0.43
N LYS A 319 -16.45 22.48 -1.72
CA LYS A 319 -17.86 22.51 -2.18
C LYS A 319 -18.45 21.15 -2.51
N LYS A 320 -17.64 20.11 -2.69
CA LYS A 320 -18.09 18.77 -3.06
C LYS A 320 -17.40 17.70 -2.22
N VAL A 321 -18.08 16.58 -2.01
CA VAL A 321 -17.53 15.38 -1.38
C VAL A 321 -17.74 14.21 -2.33
N ALA A 322 -16.67 13.67 -2.90
CA ALA A 322 -16.70 12.39 -3.59
C ALA A 322 -16.63 11.26 -2.56
N PHE A 323 -17.34 10.17 -2.77
CA PHE A 323 -17.30 9.01 -1.87
C PHE A 323 -17.68 7.73 -2.60
N LEU A 324 -17.24 6.59 -2.06
CA LEU A 324 -17.69 5.27 -2.51
C LEU A 324 -18.85 4.75 -1.68
N VAL A 325 -19.71 3.99 -2.35
CA VAL A 325 -20.74 3.16 -1.72
C VAL A 325 -20.41 1.71 -1.97
N PHE A 326 -20.31 0.92 -0.90
CA PHE A 326 -20.02 -0.51 -0.93
C PHE A 326 -21.27 -1.31 -0.56
N ASP A 327 -21.61 -2.30 -1.37
CA ASP A 327 -22.64 -3.29 -1.08
C ASP A 327 -22.02 -4.70 -1.02
N GLU A 328 -21.85 -5.19 0.21
CA GLU A 328 -21.32 -6.53 0.48
C GLU A 328 -22.42 -7.56 0.76
N THR A 329 -23.68 -7.27 0.40
CA THR A 329 -24.81 -8.19 0.64
C THR A 329 -24.57 -9.57 0.02
N ALA A 330 -23.97 -9.60 -1.17
CA ALA A 330 -23.66 -10.81 -1.92
C ALA A 330 -22.32 -11.47 -1.53
N VAL A 331 -21.51 -10.83 -0.67
CA VAL A 331 -20.25 -11.37 -0.17
C VAL A 331 -20.56 -12.43 0.88
N ASP A 332 -19.85 -13.56 0.82
CA ASP A 332 -20.04 -14.66 1.76
C ASP A 332 -19.47 -14.31 3.14
N GLU A 333 -20.10 -14.85 4.18
CA GLU A 333 -19.61 -14.75 5.55
C GLU A 333 -18.57 -15.84 5.83
N TYR A 334 -17.44 -15.43 6.40
CA TYR A 334 -16.44 -16.29 6.99
C TYR A 334 -16.56 -16.24 8.51
N ASN A 335 -16.67 -17.41 9.14
CA ASN A 335 -16.72 -17.56 10.59
C ASN A 335 -15.45 -18.25 11.07
N PHE A 336 -14.79 -17.69 12.10
CA PHE A 336 -13.73 -18.37 12.83
C PHE A 336 -13.89 -18.21 14.35
N PRO A 337 -13.52 -19.24 15.14
CA PRO A 337 -13.65 -19.22 16.59
C PRO A 337 -12.50 -18.43 17.24
N ILE A 338 -12.85 -17.67 18.29
CA ILE A 338 -11.91 -17.13 19.28
C ILE A 338 -11.89 -18.07 20.48
N TYR A 339 -10.72 -18.68 20.69
CA TYR A 339 -10.41 -19.44 21.89
C TYR A 339 -9.88 -18.48 22.96
N ASN A 340 -10.57 -18.40 24.10
CA ASN A 340 -10.32 -17.41 25.16
C ASN A 340 -10.66 -15.95 24.75
N PRO A 341 -11.95 -15.56 24.63
CA PRO A 341 -12.37 -14.24 24.17
C PRO A 341 -12.20 -13.14 25.24
N THR A 342 -10.98 -12.95 25.69
CA THR A 342 -10.58 -11.89 26.62
C THR A 342 -9.29 -11.24 26.14
N GLU A 343 -9.18 -9.94 26.36
CA GLU A 343 -7.93 -9.19 26.14
C GLU A 343 -7.04 -9.17 27.38
N ASP A 344 -7.53 -9.67 28.52
CA ASP A 344 -6.70 -9.88 29.70
C ASP A 344 -5.91 -11.18 29.53
N ASN A 345 -4.61 -11.05 29.26
CA ASN A 345 -3.67 -12.17 29.11
C ASN A 345 -3.59 -13.09 30.35
N SER A 346 -4.13 -12.66 31.50
CA SER A 346 -4.20 -13.42 32.74
C SER A 346 -5.57 -14.08 32.97
N ALA A 347 -6.59 -13.69 32.22
CA ALA A 347 -7.93 -14.23 32.31
C ALA A 347 -8.12 -15.43 31.38
N VAL A 348 -8.93 -16.39 31.84
CA VAL A 348 -9.35 -17.55 31.06
C VAL A 348 -10.88 -17.57 31.01
N ILE A 349 -11.42 -17.27 29.84
CA ILE A 349 -12.83 -17.43 29.52
C ILE A 349 -12.98 -18.79 28.82
N PRO A 350 -13.65 -19.77 29.46
CA PRO A 350 -13.65 -21.16 28.99
C PRO A 350 -14.54 -21.41 27.77
N TYR A 351 -15.48 -20.51 27.49
CA TYR A 351 -16.40 -20.64 26.36
C TYR A 351 -15.87 -19.81 25.18
N THR A 352 -15.78 -20.45 24.02
CA THR A 352 -15.38 -19.81 22.77
C THR A 352 -16.46 -18.84 22.31
N SER A 353 -16.06 -17.80 21.59
CA SER A 353 -16.95 -16.97 20.78
C SER A 353 -16.57 -17.09 19.31
N ASP A 354 -17.43 -16.64 18.42
CA ASP A 354 -17.20 -16.66 16.98
C ASP A 354 -17.05 -15.23 16.46
N VAL A 355 -16.12 -15.02 15.52
CA VAL A 355 -16.07 -13.83 14.68
C VAL A 355 -16.65 -14.19 13.33
N VAL A 356 -17.69 -13.46 12.94
CA VAL A 356 -18.29 -13.54 11.60
C VAL A 356 -17.92 -12.28 10.84
N MET A 357 -17.35 -12.43 9.65
CA MET A 357 -16.96 -11.32 8.79
C MET A 357 -17.33 -11.59 7.33
N LYS A 358 -17.62 -10.55 6.56
CA LYS A 358 -17.73 -10.64 5.10
C LYS A 358 -16.33 -10.72 4.52
N TYR A 359 -16.03 -11.80 3.79
CA TYR A 359 -14.69 -12.08 3.29
C TYR A 359 -14.75 -12.74 1.90
N PRO A 360 -14.46 -12.00 0.82
CA PRO A 360 -14.49 -12.55 -0.54
C PRO A 360 -13.26 -13.42 -0.79
N LYS A 361 -13.39 -14.74 -0.66
CA LYS A 361 -12.32 -15.68 -1.05
C LYS A 361 -12.10 -15.66 -2.58
N PRO A 362 -10.93 -16.14 -3.06
CA PRO A 362 -10.65 -16.25 -4.48
C PRO A 362 -11.80 -16.94 -5.24
N GLY A 363 -12.35 -16.26 -6.25
CA GLY A 363 -13.47 -16.75 -7.07
C GLY A 363 -14.89 -16.49 -6.54
N TYR A 364 -15.06 -15.95 -5.33
CA TYR A 364 -16.38 -15.64 -4.73
C TYR A 364 -16.84 -14.22 -5.05
N ASN A 365 -18.05 -13.79 -4.68
CA ASN A 365 -18.50 -12.43 -4.98
C ASN A 365 -17.67 -11.37 -4.24
N ASN A 366 -17.28 -10.31 -4.93
CA ASN A 366 -16.72 -9.09 -4.34
C ASN A 366 -17.85 -8.15 -3.89
N PRO A 367 -17.57 -7.17 -3.01
CA PRO A 367 -18.49 -6.06 -2.78
C PRO A 367 -18.76 -5.31 -4.09
N LEU A 368 -20.00 -4.87 -4.30
CA LEU A 368 -20.34 -4.00 -5.42
C LEU A 368 -20.02 -2.55 -5.06
N VAL A 369 -19.44 -1.80 -5.99
CA VAL A 369 -18.95 -0.45 -5.72
C VAL A 369 -19.55 0.57 -6.68
N SER A 370 -20.05 1.68 -6.13
CA SER A 370 -20.45 2.86 -6.91
C SER A 370 -19.73 4.11 -6.42
N VAL A 371 -19.46 5.03 -7.34
CA VAL A 371 -18.81 6.32 -7.06
C VAL A 371 -19.89 7.40 -7.07
N ARG A 372 -19.93 8.21 -6.00
CA ARG A 372 -20.91 9.30 -5.86
C ARG A 372 -20.25 10.61 -5.47
N VAL A 373 -20.92 11.71 -5.78
CA VAL A 373 -20.49 13.07 -5.40
C VAL A 373 -21.66 13.82 -4.79
N PHE A 374 -21.50 14.28 -3.56
CA PHE A 374 -22.42 15.21 -2.92
C PHE A 374 -21.97 16.66 -3.16
N ASP A 375 -22.84 17.49 -3.73
CA ASP A 375 -22.58 18.92 -3.98
C ASP A 375 -23.14 19.79 -2.85
N LEU A 376 -22.26 20.15 -1.91
CA LEU A 376 -22.58 21.02 -0.78
C LEU A 376 -22.87 22.46 -1.22
N GLY A 377 -22.17 22.95 -2.25
CA GLY A 377 -22.38 24.31 -2.78
C GLY A 377 -23.79 24.49 -3.36
N ARG A 378 -24.26 23.48 -4.10
CA ARG A 378 -25.63 23.44 -4.61
C ARG A 378 -26.63 23.27 -3.47
N HIS A 379 -26.41 22.33 -2.55
CA HIS A 379 -27.30 22.11 -1.42
C HIS A 379 -27.54 23.38 -0.60
N THR A 380 -26.47 24.13 -0.30
CA THR A 380 -26.56 25.38 0.48
C THR A 380 -27.27 26.50 -0.27
N THR A 381 -27.23 26.50 -1.61
CA THR A 381 -27.96 27.46 -2.45
C THR A 381 -29.46 27.08 -2.53
N ASP A 382 -29.77 25.81 -2.75
CA ASP A 382 -31.14 25.27 -2.88
C ASP A 382 -31.92 25.32 -1.54
N ALA A 383 -31.20 25.16 -0.41
CA ALA A 383 -31.75 25.15 0.95
C ALA A 383 -32.48 26.45 1.36
N GLY A 384 -32.42 27.52 0.54
CA GLY A 384 -33.30 28.69 0.66
C GLY A 384 -34.80 28.39 0.51
N THR A 385 -35.20 27.17 0.10
CA THR A 385 -36.62 26.80 -0.11
C THR A 385 -37.17 25.59 0.65
N ASN A 386 -36.33 24.75 1.25
CA ASN A 386 -36.63 23.69 2.24
C ASN A 386 -35.49 22.68 2.12
N ALA A 387 -34.57 22.63 3.08
CA ALA A 387 -33.56 21.58 3.14
C ALA A 387 -34.25 20.23 3.43
N GLN A 388 -34.64 19.50 2.38
CA GLN A 388 -35.19 18.16 2.54
C GLN A 388 -34.08 17.19 2.96
N PHE A 389 -34.42 16.33 3.90
CA PHE A 389 -33.61 15.19 4.31
C PHE A 389 -34.17 13.93 3.64
N PRO A 390 -33.33 13.06 3.06
CA PRO A 390 -31.89 13.23 2.83
C PRO A 390 -31.54 14.17 1.68
N ALA A 391 -30.28 14.63 1.62
CA ALA A 391 -29.77 15.49 0.53
C ALA A 391 -29.51 14.71 -0.78
N THR A 392 -30.38 13.75 -1.11
CA THR A 392 -30.29 12.89 -2.30
C THR A 392 -30.40 13.67 -3.59
N GLU A 393 -31.15 14.78 -3.59
CA GLU A 393 -31.28 15.69 -4.75
C GLU A 393 -30.00 16.50 -5.03
N ASN A 394 -28.97 16.40 -4.18
CA ASN A 394 -27.68 17.01 -4.43
C ASN A 394 -26.55 15.96 -4.46
N THR A 395 -26.90 14.68 -4.58
CA THR A 395 -25.95 13.57 -4.66
C THR A 395 -26.03 12.91 -6.03
N LEU A 396 -24.93 12.94 -6.78
CA LEU A 396 -24.81 12.39 -8.12
C LEU A 396 -24.13 11.03 -8.08
N GLU A 397 -24.63 10.07 -8.84
CA GLU A 397 -23.91 8.82 -9.13
C GLU A 397 -23.17 8.95 -10.46
N LEU A 398 -21.90 8.57 -10.46
CA LEU A 398 -21.00 8.76 -11.60
C LEU A 398 -21.02 7.54 -12.55
N GLU A 399 -21.08 7.80 -13.85
CA GLU A 399 -21.02 6.80 -14.91
C GLU A 399 -20.09 7.20 -16.03
N TRP A 400 -19.65 6.24 -16.84
CA TRP A 400 -18.81 6.49 -18.00
C TRP A 400 -19.04 5.43 -19.07
N GLN A 401 -18.70 5.79 -20.30
CA GLN A 401 -18.78 4.85 -21.41
C GLN A 401 -17.75 3.73 -21.23
N GLY A 402 -18.20 2.48 -21.36
CA GLY A 402 -17.31 1.32 -21.24
C GLY A 402 -16.99 0.91 -19.80
N ARG A 403 -17.70 1.47 -18.81
CA ARG A 403 -17.66 0.98 -17.42
C ARG A 403 -17.90 -0.53 -17.39
N PHE A 404 -17.11 -1.25 -16.62
CA PHE A 404 -17.30 -2.69 -16.46
C PHE A 404 -18.63 -2.96 -15.74
N PRO A 405 -19.24 -4.15 -15.96
CA PRO A 405 -20.31 -4.61 -15.08
C PRO A 405 -19.88 -4.48 -13.61
N VAL A 406 -20.79 -4.08 -12.72
CA VAL A 406 -20.44 -3.72 -11.34
C VAL A 406 -19.81 -4.89 -10.56
N GLU A 407 -20.20 -6.12 -10.89
CA GLU A 407 -19.64 -7.37 -10.37
C GLU A 407 -18.19 -7.64 -10.81
N ASN A 408 -17.73 -6.93 -11.84
CA ASN A 408 -16.39 -7.02 -12.41
C ASN A 408 -15.61 -5.70 -12.29
N SER A 409 -16.17 -4.68 -11.65
CA SER A 409 -15.57 -3.35 -11.51
C SER A 409 -14.86 -3.22 -10.16
N VAL A 410 -13.62 -2.75 -10.17
CA VAL A 410 -12.84 -2.42 -8.98
C VAL A 410 -12.31 -1.00 -9.13
N ILE A 411 -12.70 -0.11 -8.22
CA ILE A 411 -12.17 1.26 -8.15
C ILE A 411 -10.85 1.27 -7.39
N LEU A 412 -9.74 1.65 -8.04
CA LEU A 412 -8.40 1.68 -7.43
C LEU A 412 -8.03 3.04 -6.84
N GLU A 413 -8.55 4.13 -7.40
CA GLU A 413 -8.20 5.48 -6.96
C GLU A 413 -9.31 6.48 -7.31
N VAL A 414 -9.58 7.41 -6.40
CA VAL A 414 -10.46 8.57 -6.61
C VAL A 414 -9.68 9.81 -6.18
N ALA A 415 -9.48 10.76 -7.08
CA ALA A 415 -8.63 11.92 -6.81
C ALA A 415 -9.16 13.19 -7.49
N TRP A 416 -9.31 14.26 -6.72
CA TRP A 416 -9.59 15.59 -7.27
C TRP A 416 -8.34 16.17 -7.91
N VAL A 417 -8.43 16.55 -9.19
CA VAL A 417 -7.34 17.18 -9.96
C VAL A 417 -7.61 18.67 -10.23
N GLY A 418 -8.82 19.13 -9.92
CA GLY A 418 -9.25 20.53 -9.90
C GLY A 418 -10.38 20.73 -8.88
N ASP A 419 -10.94 21.93 -8.80
CA ASP A 419 -12.04 22.24 -7.88
C ASP A 419 -13.34 21.49 -8.25
N ALA A 420 -13.52 21.24 -9.54
CA ALA A 420 -14.64 20.47 -10.09
C ALA A 420 -14.19 19.29 -10.97
N ALA A 421 -12.87 19.10 -11.18
CA ALA A 421 -12.34 18.00 -11.97
C ALA A 421 -11.95 16.80 -11.09
N LEU A 422 -12.57 15.65 -11.33
CA LEU A 422 -12.35 14.41 -10.58
C LEU A 422 -11.84 13.30 -11.49
N ILE A 423 -10.79 12.58 -11.05
CA ILE A 423 -10.32 11.36 -11.69
C ILE A 423 -10.80 10.14 -10.90
N VAL A 424 -11.25 9.11 -11.61
CA VAL A 424 -11.52 7.77 -11.09
C VAL A 424 -10.71 6.76 -11.89
N LYS A 425 -9.93 5.90 -11.21
CA LYS A 425 -9.28 4.73 -11.81
C LYS A 425 -10.12 3.48 -11.55
N GLU A 426 -10.61 2.86 -12.61
CA GLU A 426 -11.34 1.59 -12.59
C GLU A 426 -10.49 0.50 -13.25
N VAL A 427 -10.47 -0.70 -12.67
CA VAL A 427 -9.99 -1.91 -13.33
C VAL A 427 -11.04 -3.00 -13.31
N ASN A 428 -10.89 -3.97 -14.20
CA ASN A 428 -11.64 -5.20 -14.12
C ASN A 428 -11.19 -6.04 -12.90
N ARG A 429 -11.98 -7.04 -12.51
CA ARG A 429 -11.66 -7.88 -11.35
C ARG A 429 -10.32 -8.62 -11.46
N ASN A 430 -9.88 -8.94 -12.68
CA ASN A 430 -8.58 -9.58 -12.93
C ASN A 430 -7.40 -8.60 -12.84
N ALA A 431 -7.67 -7.30 -12.68
CA ALA A 431 -6.70 -6.21 -12.67
C ALA A 431 -5.78 -6.23 -13.89
N ASP A 432 -6.31 -6.49 -15.09
CA ASP A 432 -5.52 -6.53 -16.34
C ASP A 432 -6.11 -5.76 -17.52
N ASP A 433 -7.25 -5.11 -17.30
CA ASP A 433 -7.87 -4.12 -18.17
C ASP A 433 -8.49 -3.03 -17.30
N GLY A 434 -8.43 -1.77 -17.73
CA GLY A 434 -8.87 -0.66 -16.92
C GLY A 434 -8.94 0.69 -17.63
N HIS A 435 -9.55 1.64 -16.95
CA HIS A 435 -9.80 2.98 -17.44
C HIS A 435 -9.43 4.02 -16.39
N VAL A 436 -8.83 5.12 -16.83
CA VAL A 436 -8.78 6.37 -16.06
C VAL A 436 -9.81 7.30 -16.64
N VAL A 437 -10.74 7.74 -15.80
CA VAL A 437 -11.93 8.49 -16.18
C VAL A 437 -11.87 9.87 -15.56
N LEU A 438 -12.03 10.91 -16.38
CA LEU A 438 -12.13 12.30 -15.96
C LEU A 438 -13.60 12.75 -15.95
N PHE A 439 -14.01 13.35 -14.85
CA PHE A 439 -15.30 14.03 -14.69
C PHE A 439 -15.07 15.53 -14.56
N ASP A 440 -15.87 16.30 -15.27
CA ASP A 440 -16.00 17.75 -15.09
C ASP A 440 -17.33 18.02 -14.39
N LEU A 441 -17.28 18.54 -13.17
CA LEU A 441 -18.42 18.69 -12.27
C LEU A 441 -18.80 20.17 -12.06
N GLU A 442 -18.40 21.07 -12.96
CA GLU A 442 -18.69 22.52 -12.88
C GLU A 442 -20.20 22.81 -12.97
N ALA A 443 -20.92 22.07 -13.82
CA ALA A 443 -22.32 22.32 -14.10
C ALA A 443 -23.12 21.03 -14.23
N ALA A 444 -23.01 20.12 -13.26
CA ALA A 444 -23.79 18.90 -13.25
C ALA A 444 -25.31 19.25 -13.30
N PRO A 445 -25.98 19.02 -14.43
CA PRO A 445 -27.40 19.33 -14.56
C PRO A 445 -28.15 18.40 -13.64
N ASP A 446 -29.12 18.92 -12.86
CA ASP A 446 -30.08 18.19 -12.00
C ASP A 446 -29.73 16.77 -11.54
N ALA A 447 -29.82 16.50 -10.23
CA ALA A 447 -29.63 15.22 -9.51
C ALA A 447 -30.14 13.91 -10.15
N HIS A 448 -30.94 14.01 -11.21
CA HIS A 448 -31.53 12.93 -11.96
C HIS A 448 -30.79 12.56 -13.25
N VAL A 449 -29.72 13.27 -13.63
CA VAL A 449 -28.85 12.87 -14.74
C VAL A 449 -27.56 12.29 -14.17
N ARG A 450 -27.32 11.00 -14.42
CA ARG A 450 -26.03 10.36 -14.11
C ARG A 450 -24.94 11.13 -14.87
N GLU A 451 -24.00 11.72 -14.13
CA GLU A 451 -22.93 12.52 -14.72
C GLU A 451 -21.96 11.61 -15.47
N ARG A 452 -21.66 11.93 -16.74
CA ARG A 452 -20.90 11.05 -17.63
C ARG A 452 -19.45 11.50 -17.74
N GLY A 453 -18.56 10.73 -17.13
CA GLY A 453 -17.13 10.89 -17.27
C GLY A 453 -16.61 10.48 -18.64
N THR A 454 -15.44 11.01 -18.99
CA THR A 454 -14.70 10.71 -20.23
C THR A 454 -13.50 9.83 -19.89
N VAL A 455 -13.35 8.70 -20.59
CA VAL A 455 -12.14 7.86 -20.49
C VAL A 455 -10.97 8.61 -21.13
N VAL A 456 -9.97 8.97 -20.32
CA VAL A 456 -8.78 9.72 -20.75
C VAL A 456 -7.55 8.84 -20.90
N ARG A 457 -7.48 7.71 -20.18
CA ARG A 457 -6.40 6.72 -20.31
C ARG A 457 -6.95 5.30 -20.26
N ARG A 458 -6.27 4.39 -20.94
CA ARG A 458 -6.53 2.93 -20.90
C ARG A 458 -5.39 2.27 -20.14
N LEU A 459 -5.73 1.32 -19.29
CA LEU A 459 -4.79 0.53 -18.50
C LEU A 459 -4.76 -0.91 -19.02
N GLY A 460 -3.78 -1.68 -18.57
CA GLY A 460 -3.58 -3.07 -18.91
C GLY A 460 -2.82 -3.27 -20.22
N ARG A 461 -3.05 -4.45 -20.82
CA ARG A 461 -2.27 -4.94 -21.96
C ARG A 461 -2.30 -4.02 -23.19
N GLU A 462 -3.44 -3.44 -23.47
CA GLU A 462 -3.64 -2.52 -24.60
C GLU A 462 -3.51 -1.04 -24.18
N GLY A 463 -3.08 -0.81 -22.94
CA GLY A 463 -2.95 0.48 -22.30
C GLY A 463 -1.53 0.78 -21.81
N GLU A 464 -1.44 1.48 -20.68
CA GLU A 464 -0.18 1.98 -20.09
C GLU A 464 0.84 0.88 -19.77
N GLU A 465 0.41 -0.27 -19.27
CA GLU A 465 1.29 -1.36 -18.89
C GLU A 465 1.94 -2.07 -20.09
N GLY A 466 1.22 -2.16 -21.21
CA GLY A 466 1.73 -2.72 -22.47
C GLY A 466 2.15 -4.20 -22.41
N ASP A 467 1.76 -4.92 -21.36
CA ASP A 467 2.15 -6.32 -21.12
C ASP A 467 0.98 -7.16 -20.63
N LYS A 468 1.22 -8.46 -20.41
CA LYS A 468 0.17 -9.37 -19.97
C LYS A 468 -0.02 -9.40 -18.45
N GLY A 469 0.72 -8.60 -17.68
CA GLY A 469 0.73 -8.63 -16.22
C GLY A 469 -0.55 -8.09 -15.58
N TRP A 470 -0.40 -7.55 -14.36
CA TRP A 470 -1.49 -6.89 -13.65
C TRP A 470 -1.23 -5.39 -13.49
N ILE A 471 -2.29 -4.65 -13.23
CA ILE A 471 -2.32 -3.23 -12.90
C ILE A 471 -2.16 -3.13 -11.38
N ASP A 472 -1.18 -2.35 -10.92
CA ASP A 472 -0.95 -2.16 -9.48
C ASP A 472 -2.03 -1.24 -8.89
N ASN A 473 -2.43 -1.48 -7.64
CA ASN A 473 -3.45 -0.71 -6.93
C ASN A 473 -2.92 0.55 -6.23
N ASP A 474 -1.78 1.08 -6.67
CA ASP A 474 -1.17 2.26 -6.06
C ASP A 474 -2.02 3.53 -6.30
N GLN A 475 -2.19 4.32 -5.25
CA GLN A 475 -2.86 5.63 -5.28
C GLN A 475 -1.81 6.74 -5.33
N ASN A 476 -1.51 7.24 -6.54
CA ASN A 476 -0.37 8.11 -6.82
C ASN A 476 -0.73 9.48 -7.43
N ILE A 477 -2.00 9.75 -7.70
CA ILE A 477 -2.43 10.99 -8.34
C ILE A 477 -2.19 12.15 -7.38
N HIS A 478 -1.42 13.13 -7.84
CA HIS A 478 -1.20 14.38 -7.14
C HIS A 478 -1.63 15.56 -8.01
N ARG A 479 -2.63 16.31 -7.55
CA ARG A 479 -3.12 17.50 -8.26
C ARG A 479 -2.04 18.58 -8.39
N LEU A 480 -2.10 19.36 -9.46
CA LEU A 480 -1.30 20.57 -9.63
C LEU A 480 -2.23 21.79 -9.65
N PRO A 481 -1.94 22.84 -8.88
CA PRO A 481 -2.72 24.08 -8.94
C PRO A 481 -2.76 24.67 -10.36
N ALA A 482 -3.96 25.07 -10.80
CA ALA A 482 -4.19 25.58 -12.15
C ALA A 482 -3.31 26.79 -12.51
N ASN A 483 -2.89 27.60 -11.54
CA ASN A 483 -2.01 28.74 -11.79
C ASN A 483 -0.59 28.36 -12.27
N LEU A 484 -0.21 27.08 -12.23
CA LEU A 484 1.11 26.58 -12.64
C LEU A 484 1.08 25.83 -13.96
N THR A 485 -0.09 25.66 -14.55
CA THR A 485 -0.26 24.91 -15.79
C THR A 485 -0.37 25.87 -16.98
N ALA A 486 0.14 25.44 -18.14
CA ALA A 486 0.01 26.22 -19.36
C ALA A 486 -1.48 26.41 -19.70
N GLY A 487 -1.94 27.66 -19.73
CA GLY A 487 -3.35 27.98 -20.03
C GLY A 487 -4.32 27.84 -18.86
N ALA A 488 -3.82 27.66 -17.62
CA ALA A 488 -4.63 27.54 -16.41
C ALA A 488 -5.65 26.38 -16.40
N ALA A 489 -5.32 25.29 -17.09
CA ALA A 489 -6.13 24.06 -17.09
C ALA A 489 -5.74 23.14 -15.93
N ASP A 490 -6.67 22.35 -15.42
CA ASP A 490 -6.35 21.32 -14.42
C ASP A 490 -5.28 20.37 -14.96
N ALA A 491 -4.37 19.94 -14.09
CA ALA A 491 -3.31 18.98 -14.41
C ALA A 491 -2.95 18.18 -13.16
N TYR A 492 -2.31 17.04 -13.36
CA TYR A 492 -1.87 16.19 -12.26
C TYR A 492 -0.59 15.44 -12.60
N LEU A 493 0.08 15.00 -11.55
CA LEU A 493 1.13 14.00 -11.62
C LEU A 493 0.56 12.64 -11.27
N ASP A 494 1.14 11.60 -11.86
CA ASP A 494 0.87 10.20 -11.52
C ASP A 494 2.18 9.42 -11.64
N ILE A 495 2.21 8.20 -11.11
CA ILE A 495 3.31 7.26 -11.32
C ILE A 495 2.80 6.15 -12.23
N VAL A 496 3.36 6.06 -13.44
CA VAL A 496 2.91 5.13 -14.48
C VAL A 496 4.10 4.40 -15.09
N ALA A 497 3.86 3.24 -15.69
CA ALA A 497 4.89 2.46 -16.34
C ALA A 497 5.43 3.15 -17.61
N THR A 498 6.75 3.19 -17.78
CA THR A 498 7.36 3.55 -19.07
C THR A 498 7.24 2.39 -20.06
N PRO A 499 7.50 2.60 -21.36
CA PRO A 499 7.54 1.51 -22.34
C PRO A 499 8.52 0.38 -22.01
N GLU A 500 9.56 0.66 -21.21
CA GLU A 500 10.51 -0.34 -20.71
C GLU A 500 10.00 -1.11 -19.49
N GLY A 501 8.83 -0.75 -18.97
CA GLY A 501 8.16 -1.38 -17.84
C GLY A 501 8.65 -0.92 -16.46
N TYR A 502 9.11 0.33 -16.31
CA TYR A 502 9.51 0.90 -15.01
C TYR A 502 8.55 2.02 -14.61
N ASN A 503 8.08 2.00 -13.36
CA ASN A 503 7.17 3.02 -12.83
C ASN A 503 7.91 4.35 -12.62
N HIS A 504 7.42 5.42 -13.24
CA HIS A 504 8.03 6.74 -13.18
C HIS A 504 6.98 7.86 -13.07
N ILE A 505 7.39 8.98 -12.49
CA ILE A 505 6.55 10.18 -12.37
C ILE A 505 6.29 10.74 -13.77
N ALA A 506 5.03 10.93 -14.11
CA ALA A 506 4.56 11.55 -15.34
C ALA A 506 3.62 12.72 -15.03
N LEU A 507 3.71 13.76 -15.86
CA LEU A 507 2.78 14.89 -15.88
C LEU A 507 1.71 14.67 -16.94
N PHE A 508 0.46 14.90 -16.57
CA PHE A 508 -0.69 14.95 -17.47
C PHE A 508 -1.27 16.37 -17.47
N SER A 509 -1.00 17.13 -18.54
CA SER A 509 -1.45 18.52 -18.69
C SER A 509 -1.93 18.78 -20.12
N PRO A 510 -3.21 19.16 -20.32
CA PRO A 510 -4.27 19.24 -19.32
C PRO A 510 -4.63 17.85 -18.73
N ALA A 511 -5.48 17.82 -17.70
CA ALA A 511 -5.93 16.58 -17.04
C ALA A 511 -6.65 15.61 -17.99
N SER A 512 -7.16 16.11 -19.12
CA SER A 512 -7.74 15.30 -20.20
C SER A 512 -6.70 14.66 -21.13
N SER A 513 -5.41 14.97 -20.97
CA SER A 513 -4.34 14.36 -21.75
C SER A 513 -4.24 12.86 -21.43
N GLY A 514 -4.28 12.04 -22.48
CA GLY A 514 -3.96 10.62 -22.38
C GLY A 514 -2.47 10.30 -22.56
N THR A 515 -1.63 11.32 -22.80
CA THR A 515 -0.20 11.13 -23.07
C THR A 515 0.63 11.57 -21.86
N PRO A 516 1.42 10.66 -21.25
CA PRO A 516 2.29 11.00 -20.13
C PRO A 516 3.50 11.82 -20.57
N HIS A 517 3.80 12.90 -19.84
CA HIS A 517 5.07 13.61 -19.93
C HIS A 517 5.98 13.18 -18.77
N PHE A 518 6.82 12.17 -19.00
CA PHE A 518 7.70 11.63 -17.95
C PHE A 518 8.69 12.67 -17.42
N LEU A 519 8.69 12.87 -16.10
CA LEU A 519 9.61 13.75 -15.37
C LEU A 519 10.84 13.00 -14.84
N THR A 520 10.76 11.67 -14.79
CA THR A 520 11.85 10.77 -14.36
C THR A 520 11.99 9.62 -15.35
N ASN A 521 13.17 9.03 -15.44
CA ASN A 521 13.44 7.86 -16.29
C ASN A 521 14.62 7.04 -15.77
N GLY A 522 14.69 5.78 -16.17
CA GLY A 522 15.82 4.90 -15.95
C GLY A 522 15.38 3.45 -15.70
N LYS A 523 16.34 2.59 -15.40
CA LYS A 523 16.08 1.19 -15.01
C LYS A 523 15.94 1.06 -13.50
N TRP A 524 15.02 1.84 -12.95
CA TRP A 524 14.68 1.91 -11.53
C TRP A 524 13.25 2.42 -11.42
N GLU A 525 12.57 2.16 -10.32
CA GLU A 525 11.16 2.55 -10.15
C GLU A 525 11.02 3.66 -9.12
N VAL A 526 10.12 4.61 -9.38
CA VAL A 526 9.56 5.50 -8.36
C VAL A 526 8.47 4.72 -7.64
N THR A 527 8.48 4.75 -6.32
CA THR A 527 7.64 3.87 -5.49
C THR A 527 7.23 4.61 -4.21
N ASN A 528 6.18 4.15 -3.55
CA ASN A 528 5.55 4.81 -2.40
C ASN A 528 5.02 6.23 -2.70
N GLY A 529 4.58 6.48 -3.92
CA GLY A 529 3.96 7.74 -4.30
C GLY A 529 4.89 8.96 -4.32
N ILE A 530 4.29 10.09 -4.68
CA ILE A 530 4.92 11.40 -4.68
C ILE A 530 4.88 11.93 -3.24
N LYS A 531 6.04 12.29 -2.67
CA LYS A 531 6.17 12.71 -1.26
C LYS A 531 5.91 14.18 -1.03
N GLY A 532 6.04 15.00 -2.06
CA GLY A 532 5.73 16.42 -1.99
C GLY A 532 6.08 17.13 -3.28
N ILE A 533 5.54 18.33 -3.45
CA ILE A 533 5.83 19.19 -4.59
C ILE A 533 6.15 20.58 -4.06
N ASP A 534 7.34 21.08 -4.38
CA ASP A 534 7.68 22.49 -4.21
C ASP A 534 7.28 23.21 -5.49
N LEU A 535 6.10 23.80 -5.43
CA LEU A 535 5.46 24.50 -6.54
C LEU A 535 6.19 25.80 -6.91
N GLU A 536 6.87 26.44 -5.96
CA GLU A 536 7.63 27.67 -6.21
C GLU A 536 8.90 27.36 -7.02
N LYS A 537 9.57 26.26 -6.68
CA LYS A 537 10.79 25.83 -7.38
C LYS A 537 10.54 24.90 -8.57
N GLY A 538 9.30 24.43 -8.75
CA GLY A 538 8.96 23.42 -9.75
C GLY A 538 9.66 22.09 -9.51
N ILE A 539 9.82 21.69 -8.25
CA ILE A 539 10.52 20.45 -7.85
C ILE A 539 9.50 19.44 -7.34
N VAL A 540 9.54 18.23 -7.88
CA VAL A 540 8.77 17.10 -7.38
C VAL A 540 9.69 16.23 -6.54
N TYR A 541 9.28 15.97 -5.29
CA TYR A 541 9.96 15.04 -4.40
C TYR A 541 9.28 13.68 -4.51
N GLY A 542 9.98 12.77 -5.15
CA GLY A 542 9.68 11.34 -5.16
C GLY A 542 11.01 10.60 -5.25
N GLY A 543 11.01 9.32 -4.92
CA GLY A 543 12.23 8.55 -4.98
C GLY A 543 11.97 7.06 -5.03
N PRO A 544 12.97 6.26 -5.40
CA PRO A 544 12.91 4.82 -5.20
C PRO A 544 12.73 4.53 -3.71
N HIS A 545 11.92 3.54 -3.39
CA HIS A 545 11.72 2.99 -2.06
C HIS A 545 12.96 2.16 -1.68
N SER A 546 12.92 1.60 -0.47
CA SER A 546 13.99 0.84 0.16
C SER A 546 14.75 -0.02 -0.85
N GLN A 547 15.99 0.39 -1.12
CA GLN A 547 16.99 -0.55 -1.57
C GLN A 547 17.37 -1.42 -0.37
N LEU A 548 17.61 -2.71 -0.61
CA LEU A 548 18.06 -3.67 0.40
C LEU A 548 19.35 -3.28 1.15
N VAL A 549 20.05 -2.24 0.67
CA VAL A 549 21.14 -1.61 1.42
C VAL A 549 20.60 -0.30 2.01
N ASP A 550 19.94 -0.42 3.15
CA ASP A 550 19.73 0.72 4.03
C ASP A 550 20.83 0.72 5.13
N LEU A 551 21.05 1.86 5.77
CA LEU A 551 21.96 1.95 6.92
C LEU A 551 21.29 1.45 8.21
N LYS A 552 20.22 0.65 8.12
CA LYS A 552 19.46 0.23 9.28
C LYS A 552 20.15 -0.96 9.93
N PHE A 553 20.66 -0.73 11.13
CA PHE A 553 20.99 -1.84 12.01
C PHE A 553 19.70 -2.54 12.45
N ALA A 554 19.49 -3.75 11.96
CA ALA A 554 18.42 -4.63 12.43
C ALA A 554 19.03 -5.92 13.01
N ARG A 555 18.37 -6.44 14.05
CA ARG A 555 18.63 -7.77 14.61
C ARG A 555 17.31 -8.52 14.59
N THR A 556 17.32 -9.66 13.93
CA THR A 556 16.15 -10.50 13.68
C THR A 556 16.37 -11.89 14.24
N TRP A 557 15.36 -12.74 14.09
CA TRP A 557 15.47 -14.17 14.38
C TRP A 557 16.71 -14.83 13.76
N HIS A 558 17.08 -14.44 12.53
CA HIS A 558 18.24 -14.97 11.81
C HIS A 558 19.56 -14.70 12.56
N ASP A 559 19.72 -13.51 13.16
CA ASP A 559 20.91 -13.18 13.93
C ASP A 559 21.02 -14.01 15.21
N TYR A 560 19.88 -14.35 15.84
CA TYR A 560 19.84 -15.18 17.04
C TYR A 560 20.23 -16.62 16.74
N VAL A 561 19.67 -17.24 15.70
CA VAL A 561 20.02 -18.62 15.35
C VAL A 561 21.48 -18.73 14.90
N ALA A 562 22.00 -17.71 14.21
CA ALA A 562 23.41 -17.67 13.82
C ALA A 562 24.35 -17.52 15.04
N CYS A 563 24.11 -16.53 15.91
CA CYS A 563 25.03 -16.21 17.01
C CYS A 563 24.81 -17.08 18.26
N GLY A 564 23.55 -17.33 18.61
CA GLY A 564 23.13 -18.04 19.81
C GLY A 564 23.25 -19.55 19.63
N LEU A 565 22.66 -20.07 18.56
CA LEU A 565 22.56 -21.50 18.28
C LEU A 565 23.64 -22.03 17.33
N GLN A 566 24.48 -21.15 16.78
CA GLN A 566 25.61 -21.51 15.90
C GLN A 566 25.19 -22.18 14.58
N TYR A 567 24.01 -21.83 14.05
CA TYR A 567 23.60 -22.23 12.70
C TYR A 567 24.25 -21.35 11.63
N ILE A 568 24.39 -21.89 10.42
CA ILE A 568 24.64 -21.08 9.23
C ILE A 568 23.28 -20.67 8.67
N VAL A 569 23.05 -19.37 8.53
CA VAL A 569 21.86 -18.84 7.85
C VAL A 569 22.22 -18.52 6.42
N VAL A 570 21.52 -19.17 5.48
CA VAL A 570 21.60 -18.88 4.05
C VAL A 570 20.26 -18.27 3.64
N THR A 571 20.30 -17.09 3.02
CA THR A 571 19.12 -16.46 2.42
C THR A 571 19.31 -16.45 0.91
N VAL A 572 18.35 -17.03 0.21
CA VAL A 572 18.36 -17.14 -1.24
C VAL A 572 17.31 -16.20 -1.80
N ASP A 573 17.77 -15.27 -2.64
CA ASP A 573 16.91 -14.38 -3.43
C ASP A 573 16.88 -14.90 -4.87
N GLY A 574 15.98 -15.85 -5.14
CA GLY A 574 16.00 -16.67 -6.35
C GLY A 574 15.92 -15.87 -7.66
N ARG A 575 15.02 -14.89 -7.73
CA ARG A 575 14.85 -13.99 -8.89
C ARG A 575 15.56 -12.66 -8.75
N GLY A 576 16.08 -12.40 -7.56
CA GLY A 576 16.57 -11.10 -7.18
C GLY A 576 15.46 -10.21 -6.66
N THR A 577 15.93 -9.18 -5.96
CA THR A 577 15.13 -8.19 -5.27
C THR A 577 14.23 -7.42 -6.24
N GLY A 578 13.06 -6.99 -5.74
CA GLY A 578 12.05 -6.22 -6.49
C GLY A 578 12.54 -4.90 -7.10
N PHE A 579 11.62 -4.14 -7.70
CA PHE A 579 11.86 -2.84 -8.36
C PHE A 579 12.80 -2.87 -9.58
N LYS A 580 12.81 -4.00 -10.29
CA LYS A 580 13.58 -4.21 -11.53
C LYS A 580 12.70 -4.22 -12.78
N GLY A 581 11.57 -3.51 -12.72
CA GLY A 581 10.64 -3.43 -13.81
C GLY A 581 9.66 -4.61 -13.86
N ARG A 582 8.58 -4.38 -14.60
CA ARG A 582 7.49 -5.31 -14.86
C ARG A 582 7.96 -6.60 -15.54
N ALA A 583 9.00 -6.55 -16.37
CA ALA A 583 9.55 -7.74 -17.05
C ALA A 583 10.07 -8.81 -16.06
N LEU A 584 10.57 -8.41 -14.89
CA LEU A 584 10.99 -9.36 -13.85
C LEU A 584 9.81 -9.85 -13.00
N ARG A 585 8.84 -8.98 -12.71
CA ARG A 585 7.69 -9.26 -11.84
C ARG A 585 6.61 -10.12 -12.51
N ASN A 586 6.28 -9.82 -13.75
CA ASN A 586 5.08 -10.33 -14.42
C ASN A 586 5.13 -11.79 -14.91
N PRO A 587 6.29 -12.48 -15.06
CA PRO A 587 6.29 -13.89 -15.46
C PRO A 587 5.45 -14.80 -14.56
N VAL A 588 5.27 -14.46 -13.28
CA VAL A 588 4.46 -15.26 -12.33
C VAL A 588 2.97 -15.31 -12.69
N LYS A 589 2.45 -14.31 -13.43
CA LYS A 589 1.05 -14.33 -13.83
C LYS A 589 0.75 -15.57 -14.66
N ASP A 590 -0.34 -16.25 -14.32
CA ASP A 590 -0.75 -17.55 -14.87
C ASP A 590 0.26 -18.70 -14.66
N ASN A 591 1.32 -18.49 -13.86
CA ASN A 591 2.41 -19.43 -13.62
C ASN A 591 2.81 -19.50 -12.14
N LEU A 592 1.87 -19.22 -11.22
CA LEU A 592 2.12 -19.20 -9.78
C LEU A 592 2.68 -20.55 -9.30
N GLY A 593 3.80 -20.52 -8.60
CA GLY A 593 4.49 -21.70 -8.07
C GLY A 593 5.44 -22.38 -9.05
N PHE A 594 5.39 -22.06 -10.36
CA PHE A 594 6.30 -22.65 -11.34
C PHE A 594 7.71 -22.08 -11.21
N TYR A 595 7.81 -20.75 -11.28
CA TYR A 595 9.09 -20.05 -11.31
C TYR A 595 9.76 -20.06 -9.94
N GLU A 596 9.00 -19.85 -8.87
CA GLU A 596 9.48 -19.90 -7.49
C GLU A 596 10.10 -21.26 -7.17
N THR A 597 9.46 -22.36 -7.59
CA THR A 597 9.98 -23.72 -7.38
C THR A 597 11.29 -23.93 -8.12
N ILE A 598 11.39 -23.49 -9.39
CA ILE A 598 12.63 -23.58 -10.16
C ILE A 598 13.76 -22.81 -9.46
N ASP A 599 13.47 -21.61 -8.97
CA ASP A 599 14.48 -20.78 -8.33
C ASP A 599 14.98 -21.41 -7.03
N GLN A 600 14.10 -21.99 -6.21
CA GLN A 600 14.48 -22.73 -5.00
C GLN A 600 15.29 -24.00 -5.32
N ILE A 601 14.89 -24.77 -6.33
CA ILE A 601 15.64 -25.97 -6.77
C ILE A 601 17.03 -25.59 -7.26
N ASN A 602 17.15 -24.51 -8.04
CA ASN A 602 18.43 -24.07 -8.57
C ASN A 602 19.37 -23.56 -7.47
N ALA A 603 18.83 -22.97 -6.41
CA ALA A 603 19.62 -22.55 -5.26
C ALA A 603 20.05 -23.70 -4.34
N ALA A 604 19.27 -24.78 -4.31
CA ALA A 604 19.59 -25.99 -3.54
C ALA A 604 20.62 -26.90 -4.21
N LYS A 605 20.78 -26.80 -5.53
CA LYS A 605 21.82 -27.48 -6.33
C LYS A 605 23.17 -26.78 -6.18
#